data_AF-A0A812J5N7-F1
#
_entry.id   AF-A0A812J5N7-F1
#
_cell.length_a   1.000
_cell.length_b   1.000
_cell.length_c   1.000
_cell.angle_alpha   90.00
_cell.angle_beta   90.00
_cell.angle_gamma   90.00
#
_symmetry.space_group_name_H-M   'P 1'
#
loop_
_entity.id
_entity.type
_entity.pdbx_description
1 polymer ?
#
loop_
_entity_poly.entity_id
_entity_poly.type
_entity_poly.pdbx_seq_one_letter_code
_entity_poly.pdbx_strand_id
1 'polypeptide(L)'
;MRICFQRFSSEDNDLYRGQVHEVLTHLCYVPVSEDKATAIAKDTNEFSTLDFQDFCDFVERYTQYEREVVRVKLEEWTAREKEEDDEADAIAVLPLMCWG
;
A
#
# COMPACT_ATOMS: atom_id res chain seq x y z
N MET A 1 -17.03 -3.58 -5.35
CA MET A 1 -16.74 -2.17 -5.74
C MET A 1 -17.98 -1.30 -5.85
N ARG A 2 -19.05 -1.71 -6.56
CA ARG A 2 -20.25 -0.87 -6.77
C ARG A 2 -20.91 -0.33 -5.49
N ILE A 3 -21.07 -1.15 -4.45
CA ILE A 3 -21.67 -0.71 -3.17
C ILE A 3 -20.80 0.37 -2.49
N CYS A 4 -19.48 0.22 -2.55
CA CYS A 4 -18.56 1.22 -2.01
C CYS A 4 -18.62 2.51 -2.81
N PHE A 5 -18.62 2.43 -4.14
CA PHE A 5 -18.77 3.61 -5.00
C PHE A 5 -20.06 4.38 -4.68
N GLN A 6 -21.20 3.70 -4.61
CA GLN A 6 -22.50 4.30 -4.27
C GLN A 6 -22.53 4.96 -2.90
N ARG A 7 -21.70 4.50 -1.95
CA ARG A 7 -21.64 5.07 -0.61
C ARG A 7 -20.97 6.45 -0.60
N PHE A 8 -20.00 6.66 -1.48
CA PHE A 8 -19.18 7.87 -1.51
C PHE A 8 -19.46 8.78 -2.70
N SER A 9 -20.18 8.28 -3.72
CA SER A 9 -20.61 9.07 -4.87
C SER A 9 -21.69 10.09 -4.50
N SER A 10 -21.71 11.19 -5.24
CA SER A 10 -22.80 12.17 -5.23
C SER A 10 -24.10 11.61 -5.80
N GLU A 11 -25.19 12.40 -5.74
CA GLU A 11 -26.46 12.07 -6.38
C GLU A 11 -26.34 11.88 -7.90
N ASP A 12 -25.34 12.49 -8.52
CA ASP A 12 -25.04 12.38 -9.95
C ASP A 12 -24.23 11.11 -10.31
N ASN A 13 -23.94 10.24 -9.33
CA ASN A 13 -23.08 9.05 -9.45
C ASN A 13 -21.62 9.36 -9.80
N ASP A 14 -21.09 10.46 -9.28
CA ASP A 14 -19.69 10.84 -9.40
C ASP A 14 -19.01 10.86 -8.03
N LEU A 15 -17.79 10.32 -7.95
CA LEU A 15 -16.97 10.38 -6.75
C LEU A 15 -16.01 11.57 -6.82
N TYR A 16 -15.98 12.45 -5.82
CA TYR A 16 -15.00 13.54 -5.80
C TYR A 16 -13.60 13.00 -5.51
N ARG A 17 -12.61 13.41 -6.31
CA ARG A 17 -11.22 12.96 -6.18
C ARG A 17 -10.62 13.24 -4.81
N GLY A 18 -11.04 14.31 -4.11
CA GLY A 18 -10.56 14.58 -2.75
C GLY A 18 -11.01 13.53 -1.71
N GLN A 19 -12.01 12.70 -2.04
CA GLN A 19 -12.52 11.65 -1.14
C GLN A 19 -11.81 10.30 -1.31
N VAL A 20 -10.93 10.15 -2.30
CA VAL A 20 -10.29 8.85 -2.60
C VAL A 20 -9.49 8.30 -1.42
N HIS A 21 -8.91 9.18 -0.60
CA HIS A 21 -8.21 8.79 0.62
C HIS A 21 -9.15 8.12 1.65
N GLU A 22 -10.33 8.73 1.87
CA GLU A 22 -11.35 8.18 2.76
C GLU A 22 -11.89 6.85 2.23
N VAL A 23 -12.08 6.74 0.92
CA VAL A 23 -12.54 5.50 0.28
C VAL A 23 -11.53 4.37 0.48
N LEU A 24 -10.23 4.63 0.26
CA LEU A 24 -9.19 3.62 0.49
C LEU A 24 -9.10 3.19 1.96
N THR A 25 -9.26 4.15 2.88
CA THR A 25 -9.33 3.86 4.32
C THR A 25 -10.52 2.96 4.63
N HIS A 26 -11.69 3.22 4.03
CA HIS A 26 -12.89 2.40 4.20
C HIS A 26 -12.73 0.99 3.62
N LEU A 27 -11.95 0.84 2.55
CA LEU A 27 -11.62 -0.44 1.94
C LEU A 27 -10.50 -1.20 2.68
N CYS A 28 -10.00 -0.66 3.79
CA CYS A 28 -8.97 -1.27 4.64
C CYS A 28 -7.63 -1.49 3.94
N TYR A 29 -7.24 -0.62 3.01
CA TYR A 29 -5.86 -0.57 2.51
C TYR A 29 -4.92 -0.15 3.65
N VAL A 30 -3.69 -0.69 3.67
CA VAL A 30 -2.80 -0.61 4.84
C VAL A 30 -1.79 0.54 4.76
N PRO A 31 -1.03 0.73 3.66
CA PRO A 31 -0.35 2.00 3.45
C PRO A 31 -1.30 2.94 2.70
N VAL A 32 -2.08 3.75 3.43
CA VAL A 32 -2.86 4.84 2.83
C VAL A 32 -2.15 6.17 3.07
N SER A 33 -1.67 6.79 2.00
CA SER A 33 -1.15 8.16 2.01
C SER A 33 -2.04 9.01 1.12
N GLU A 34 -2.55 10.13 1.65
CA GLU A 34 -3.42 11.06 0.93
C GLU A 34 -2.75 11.60 -0.34
N ASP A 35 -1.48 11.98 -0.26
CA ASP A 35 -0.69 12.46 -1.40
C ASP A 35 -0.62 11.40 -2.50
N LYS A 36 -0.35 10.15 -2.11
CA LYS A 36 -0.19 9.05 -3.08
C LYS A 36 -1.51 8.61 -3.69
N ALA A 37 -2.57 8.54 -2.88
CA ALA A 37 -3.92 8.26 -3.34
C ALA A 37 -4.38 9.33 -4.34
N THR A 38 -4.15 10.60 -4.03
CA THR A 38 -4.47 11.72 -4.92
C THR A 38 -3.65 11.70 -6.20
N ALA A 39 -2.36 11.37 -6.13
CA ALA A 39 -1.50 11.23 -7.30
C ALA A 39 -1.99 10.11 -8.23
N ILE A 40 -2.26 8.91 -7.70
CA ILE A 40 -2.76 7.79 -8.51
C ILE A 40 -4.13 8.12 -9.11
N ALA A 41 -5.01 8.79 -8.38
CA ALA A 41 -6.30 9.24 -8.91
C ALA A 41 -6.15 10.28 -10.04
N LYS A 42 -5.15 11.16 -9.97
CA LYS A 42 -4.80 12.08 -11.07
C LYS A 42 -4.25 11.37 -12.30
N ASP A 43 -3.47 10.31 -12.11
CA ASP A 43 -2.94 9.50 -13.20
C ASP A 43 -4.03 8.64 -13.88
N THR A 44 -5.13 8.34 -13.16
CA THR A 44 -6.30 7.63 -13.71
C THR A 44 -7.19 8.54 -14.53
N ASN A 45 -7.50 9.73 -14.01
CA ASN A 45 -8.39 10.67 -14.67
C ASN A 45 -7.92 12.11 -14.42
N GLU A 46 -7.95 12.95 -15.45
CA GLU A 46 -7.64 14.38 -15.35
C GLU A 46 -8.72 15.17 -14.59
N PHE A 47 -9.98 14.72 -14.63
CA PHE A 47 -11.13 15.38 -14.02
C PHE A 47 -11.14 15.28 -12.49
N SER A 48 -11.75 16.27 -11.83
CA SER A 48 -11.89 16.32 -10.36
C SER A 48 -12.87 15.30 -9.79
N THR A 49 -13.62 14.62 -10.64
CA THR A 49 -14.57 13.57 -10.30
C THR A 49 -14.21 12.29 -11.04
N LEU A 50 -14.58 11.16 -10.45
CA LEU A 50 -14.36 9.82 -10.98
C LEU A 50 -15.73 9.18 -11.18
N ASP A 51 -16.01 8.72 -12.39
CA ASP A 51 -17.17 7.87 -12.62
C ASP A 51 -16.94 6.45 -12.05
N PHE A 52 -17.90 5.55 -12.22
CA PHE A 52 -17.77 4.20 -11.69
C PHE A 52 -16.59 3.42 -12.31
N GLN A 53 -16.30 3.62 -13.59
CA GLN A 53 -15.23 2.93 -14.27
C GLN A 53 -13.87 3.49 -13.84
N ASP A 54 -13.73 4.82 -13.80
CA ASP A 54 -12.54 5.50 -13.30
C ASP A 54 -12.22 5.09 -11.87
N PHE A 55 -13.26 4.95 -11.03
CA PHE A 55 -13.10 4.47 -9.67
C PHE A 55 -12.56 3.03 -9.61
N CYS A 56 -13.08 2.14 -10.47
CA CYS A 56 -12.57 0.76 -10.53
C CYS A 56 -11.10 0.75 -10.97
N ASP A 57 -10.75 1.50 -12.01
CA ASP A 57 -9.40 1.62 -12.53
C ASP A 57 -8.44 2.22 -11.50
N PHE A 58 -8.90 3.24 -10.76
CA PHE A 58 -8.17 3.81 -9.63
C PHE A 58 -7.87 2.77 -8.55
N VAL A 59 -8.87 2.01 -8.11
CA VAL A 59 -8.66 1.01 -7.05
C VAL A 59 -7.76 -0.13 -7.52
N GLU A 60 -7.88 -0.55 -8.78
CA GLU A 60 -6.98 -1.55 -9.35
C GLU A 60 -5.52 -1.09 -9.32
N ARG A 61 -5.26 0.14 -9.77
CA ARG A 61 -3.91 0.73 -9.72
C ARG A 61 -3.40 0.90 -8.30
N TYR A 62 -4.26 1.33 -7.38
CA TYR A 62 -3.87 1.45 -5.97
C TYR A 62 -3.53 0.08 -5.36
N THR A 63 -4.27 -0.97 -5.74
CA THR A 63 -3.99 -2.34 -5.30
C THR A 63 -2.63 -2.84 -5.79
N GLN A 64 -2.25 -2.51 -7.02
CA GLN A 64 -0.92 -2.84 -7.54
C GLN A 64 0.18 -2.09 -6.77
N TYR A 65 -0.04 -0.79 -6.49
CA TYR A 65 0.87 0.00 -5.68
C TYR A 65 1.03 -0.55 -4.26
N GLU A 66 -0.07 -0.88 -3.57
CA GLU A 66 -0.02 -1.46 -2.22
C GLU A 66 0.79 -2.75 -2.19
N ARG A 67 0.53 -3.66 -3.14
CA ARG A 67 1.25 -4.95 -3.23
C ARG A 67 2.75 -4.74 -3.37
N GLU A 68 3.15 -3.78 -4.19
CA GLU A 68 4.56 -3.43 -4.38
C GLU A 68 5.18 -2.90 -3.08
N VAL A 69 4.51 -1.97 -2.40
CA VAL A 69 4.98 -1.42 -1.11
C VAL A 69 5.11 -2.50 -0.05
N VAL A 70 4.11 -3.37 0.07
CA VAL A 70 4.12 -4.48 1.03
C VAL A 70 5.25 -5.45 0.71
N ARG A 71 5.46 -5.80 -0.57
CA ARG A 71 6.55 -6.68 -0.99
C ARG A 71 7.91 -6.12 -0.58
N VAL A 72 8.19 -4.86 -0.93
CA VAL A 72 9.46 -4.20 -0.59
C VAL A 72 9.70 -4.18 0.92
N LYS A 73 8.69 -3.82 1.72
CA LYS A 73 8.81 -3.82 3.18
C LYS A 73 9.06 -5.21 3.76
N LEU A 74 8.42 -6.24 3.20
CA LEU A 74 8.64 -7.62 3.63
C LEU A 74 10.07 -8.09 3.30
N GLU A 75 10.58 -7.75 2.10
CA GLU A 75 11.96 -8.06 1.70
C GLU A 75 12.97 -7.37 2.62
N GLU A 76 12.75 -6.08 2.95
CA GLU A 76 13.58 -5.32 3.90
C GLU A 76 13.57 -5.95 5.30
N TRP A 77 12.41 -6.35 5.81
CA TRP A 77 12.31 -6.98 7.13
C TRP A 77 12.98 -8.35 7.16
N THR A 78 12.76 -9.16 6.13
CA THR A 78 13.39 -10.49 6.02
C THR A 78 14.91 -10.39 5.92
N ALA A 79 15.43 -9.39 5.20
CA ALA A 79 16.86 -9.14 5.09
C ALA A 79 17.48 -8.76 6.44
N ARG A 80 16.80 -7.91 7.21
CA ARG A 80 17.26 -7.50 8.55
C ARG A 80 17.26 -8.66 9.54
N GLU A 81 16.23 -9.51 9.54
CA GLU A 81 16.19 -10.71 10.39
C GLU A 81 17.36 -11.65 10.06
N LYS A 82 17.69 -11.81 8.78
CA LYS A 82 18.82 -12.64 8.37
C LYS A 82 20.16 -12.10 8.85
N GLU A 83 20.38 -10.80 8.83
CA GLU A 83 21.60 -10.17 9.36
C GLU A 83 21.73 -10.38 10.88
N GLU A 84 20.62 -10.26 11.61
CA GLU A 84 20.56 -10.49 13.07
C GLU A 84 20.87 -11.97 13.41
N ASP A 85 20.37 -12.93 12.62
CA ASP A 85 20.65 -14.36 12.78
C ASP A 85 22.11 -14.72 12.43
N ASP A 86 22.64 -14.18 11.31
CA ASP A 86 24.02 -14.41 10.87
C ASP A 86 25.03 -13.82 11.89
N GLU A 87 24.73 -12.68 12.52
CA GLU A 87 25.55 -12.09 13.60
C GLU A 87 25.50 -12.93 14.88
N ALA A 88 24.32 -13.44 15.26
CA ALA A 88 24.15 -14.30 16.43
C ALA A 88 24.94 -15.63 16.28
N ASP A 89 24.90 -16.25 15.10
CA ASP A 89 25.67 -17.46 14.80
C ASP A 89 27.20 -17.20 14.82
N ALA A 90 27.66 -16.06 14.30
CA ALA A 90 29.07 -15.69 14.35
C ALA A 90 29.58 -15.51 15.79
N ILE A 91 28.76 -14.91 16.67
CA ILE A 91 29.06 -14.75 18.11
C ILE A 91 29.01 -16.10 18.84
N ALA A 92 28.10 -17.00 18.48
CA ALA A 92 27.96 -18.32 19.10
C ALA A 92 29.12 -19.29 18.75
N VAL A 93 29.84 -19.07 17.64
CA VAL A 93 31.01 -19.87 17.23
C VAL A 93 32.32 -19.40 17.89
N LEU A 94 32.40 -18.14 18.34
CA LEU A 94 33.60 -17.57 18.98
C LEU A 94 34.03 -18.19 20.34
N PRO A 95 33.15 -18.72 21.22
CA PRO A 95 33.56 -19.34 22.49
C PRO A 95 34.32 -20.66 22.32
N LEU A 96 34.20 -21.33 21.17
CA LEU A 96 34.85 -22.63 20.90
C LEU A 96 36.29 -22.50 20.38
N MET A 97 36.77 -21.30 20.02
CA MET A 97 38.14 -21.07 19.56
C MET A 97 39.09 -20.46 20.61
N CYS A 98 38.58 -20.04 21.77
CA CYS A 98 39.38 -19.40 22.82
C CYS A 98 39.69 -20.29 24.04
N TRP A 99 39.14 -21.49 24.15
CA TRP A 99 39.55 -22.51 25.14
C TRP A 99 40.16 -23.68 24.37
N GLY A 100 41.49 -23.79 24.44
CA GLY A 100 42.30 -24.74 23.66
C GLY A 100 42.37 -26.16 24.20
#